data_AF-A0A833QZH2-F1
#
_entry.id   AF-A0A833QZH2-F1
#
_cell.length_a   1.000
_cell.length_b   1.000
_cell.length_c   1.000
_cell.angle_alpha   90.00
_cell.angle_beta   90.00
_cell.angle_gamma   90.00
#
_symmetry.space_group_name_H-M   'P 1'
#
loop_
_entity.id
_entity.type
_entity.pdbx_description
1 polymer ?
#
loop_
_entity_poly.entity_id
_entity_poly.type
_entity_poly.pdbx_seq_one_letter_code
_entity_poly.pdbx_strand_id
1 'polypeptide(L)'
;MGIDVFGRNTYGGGQWNTNVALDLLKKESVSAAIFAPGWIYETEQGPDFQTAQKRWWGLVEKSWGVLQSYPKQLPFYSNFDQGHGCHISVEGSQVYNNPWNNISAQGFQPFLIAMEDENTMQASINFKDIPYNGGGSVMIKGNLEQGSSFSTQLFSGNVPLRDQSLFISYSVKFEGESALGICLELSLPTKAVVHALITDDEFPFRANHSKFVYDIIIKSEEINANASSATDVKWVLYAATINSDVINSNGQTLTGIYLVSALKNSAGVYSTSLGHLTVSTTKEGIQFPSAKDWKVEGQYVSWSLPHVGTKSVSLKIIWLLDEKEYRTSLFTKYNIYVEKLGFGMSYLGFARVQAFYVSDLVVPSEVSMIKFVIQPCGNDGSCQELNKCPTYVLNV
;
A
#
# COMPACT_ATOMS: atom_id res chain seq x y z
N MET A 1 -12.80 15.71 26.16
CA MET A 1 -14.28 15.69 26.14
C MET A 1 -14.75 14.70 25.09
N GLY A 2 -15.62 13.76 25.46
CA GLY A 2 -16.19 12.80 24.51
C GLY A 2 -17.32 13.41 23.69
N ILE A 3 -17.40 13.06 22.40
CA ILE A 3 -18.52 13.40 21.51
C ILE A 3 -19.08 12.11 20.91
N ASP A 4 -20.40 11.90 21.01
CA ASP A 4 -21.06 10.78 20.34
C ASP A 4 -21.32 11.16 18.88
N VAL A 5 -20.45 10.73 17.97
CA VAL A 5 -20.57 11.08 16.55
C VAL A 5 -21.65 10.27 15.84
N PHE A 6 -22.29 9.30 16.50
CA PHE A 6 -23.53 8.70 16.00
C PHE A 6 -24.68 9.71 16.06
N GLY A 7 -24.62 10.69 16.98
CA GLY A 7 -25.62 11.75 17.09
C GLY A 7 -26.67 11.56 18.19
N ARG A 8 -26.52 10.58 19.09
CA ARG A 8 -27.52 10.28 20.12
C ARG A 8 -27.37 11.25 21.30
N ASN A 9 -28.22 12.28 21.34
CA ASN A 9 -28.22 13.32 22.38
C ASN A 9 -26.86 14.01 22.57
N THR A 10 -26.13 14.22 21.48
CA THR A 10 -24.83 14.90 21.46
C THR A 10 -24.98 16.38 21.07
N TYR A 11 -24.09 17.25 21.55
CA TYR A 11 -24.02 18.62 21.05
C TYR A 11 -23.65 18.63 19.56
N GLY A 12 -24.33 19.44 18.75
CA GLY A 12 -24.14 19.50 17.30
C GLY A 12 -24.74 18.35 16.51
N GLY A 13 -25.36 17.35 17.16
CA GLY A 13 -26.12 16.29 16.48
C GLY A 13 -25.30 15.17 15.82
N GLY A 14 -23.96 15.23 15.83
CA GLY A 14 -23.08 14.18 15.29
C GLY A 14 -23.20 13.99 13.77
N GLN A 15 -22.84 12.79 13.29
CA GLN A 15 -22.89 12.40 11.87
C GLN A 15 -22.21 13.43 10.95
N TRP A 16 -22.94 13.94 9.96
CA TRP A 16 -22.48 14.98 9.03
C TRP A 16 -22.30 16.36 9.66
N ASN A 17 -22.72 16.55 10.92
CA ASN A 17 -22.56 17.77 11.70
C ASN A 17 -21.52 17.64 12.82
N THR A 18 -20.72 16.56 12.83
CA THR A 18 -19.69 16.32 13.86
C THR A 18 -18.71 17.49 14.03
N ASN A 19 -18.45 18.26 12.96
CA ASN A 19 -17.59 19.44 13.02
C ASN A 19 -18.10 20.50 14.02
N VAL A 20 -19.42 20.63 14.22
CA VAL A 20 -19.98 21.62 15.17
C VAL A 20 -19.46 21.41 16.60
N ALA A 21 -19.40 20.15 17.04
CA ALA A 21 -18.84 19.84 18.35
C ALA A 21 -17.32 19.99 18.34
N LEU A 22 -16.64 19.48 17.31
CA LEU A 22 -15.17 19.56 17.21
C LEU A 22 -14.66 21.00 17.20
N ASP A 23 -15.28 21.89 16.44
CA ASP A 23 -14.89 23.30 16.33
C ASP A 23 -15.01 24.01 17.69
N LEU A 24 -16.07 23.73 18.44
CA LEU A 24 -16.23 24.25 19.81
C LEU A 24 -15.12 23.72 20.73
N LEU A 25 -14.86 22.41 20.74
CA LEU A 25 -13.82 21.83 21.57
C LEU A 25 -12.42 22.38 21.24
N LYS A 26 -12.15 22.59 19.95
CA LYS A 26 -10.89 23.16 19.47
C LYS A 26 -10.74 24.60 19.97
N LYS A 27 -11.80 25.40 19.85
CA LYS A 27 -11.86 26.79 20.34
C LYS A 27 -11.61 26.87 21.84
N GLU A 28 -12.24 25.99 22.62
CA GLU A 28 -12.09 25.94 24.08
C GLU A 28 -10.77 25.25 24.52
N SER A 29 -9.89 24.89 23.58
CA SER A 29 -8.56 24.31 23.84
C SER A 29 -8.59 23.03 24.69
N VAL A 30 -9.63 22.21 24.53
CA VAL A 30 -9.75 20.90 25.19
C VAL A 30 -9.57 19.76 24.20
N SER A 31 -9.04 18.61 24.64
CA SER A 31 -8.95 17.43 23.78
C SER A 31 -10.35 16.88 23.45
N ALA A 32 -10.51 16.31 22.25
CA ALA A 32 -11.72 15.61 21.82
C ALA A 32 -11.52 14.08 21.82
N ALA A 33 -12.54 13.32 22.22
CA ALA A 33 -12.60 11.87 22.09
C ALA A 33 -13.82 11.50 21.25
N ILE A 34 -13.60 10.82 20.13
CA ILE A 34 -14.64 10.44 19.18
C ILE A 34 -15.26 9.11 19.64
N PHE A 35 -16.54 9.12 19.97
CA PHE A 35 -17.31 7.92 20.31
C PHE A 35 -18.24 7.52 19.17
N ALA A 36 -18.27 6.22 18.84
CA ALA A 36 -19.09 5.61 17.78
C ALA A 36 -18.84 6.12 16.33
N PRO A 37 -17.59 6.21 15.85
CA PRO A 37 -17.31 6.53 14.43
C PRO A 37 -17.79 5.44 13.45
N GLY A 38 -18.12 4.25 13.95
CA GLY A 38 -18.70 3.14 13.19
C GLY A 38 -20.05 3.44 12.54
N TRP A 39 -20.74 4.51 12.98
CA TRP A 39 -22.03 4.94 12.43
C TRP A 39 -22.02 5.03 10.88
N ILE A 40 -20.89 5.42 10.28
CA ILE A 40 -20.74 5.54 8.82
C ILE A 40 -20.96 4.18 8.14
N TYR A 41 -20.38 3.12 8.72
CA TYR A 41 -20.52 1.76 8.23
C TYR A 41 -21.92 1.21 8.57
N GLU A 42 -22.36 1.42 9.80
CA GLU A 42 -23.62 0.87 10.33
C GLU A 42 -24.88 1.44 9.66
N THR A 43 -24.78 2.62 9.05
CA THR A 43 -25.93 3.32 8.44
C THR A 43 -25.88 3.37 6.91
N GLU A 44 -24.91 2.69 6.29
CA GLU A 44 -24.80 2.52 4.83
C GLU A 44 -24.95 3.84 4.06
N GLN A 45 -24.24 4.87 4.50
CA GLN A 45 -24.29 6.18 3.86
C GLN A 45 -23.84 6.08 2.39
N GLY A 46 -24.65 6.61 1.48
CA GLY A 46 -24.36 6.59 0.05
C GLY A 46 -23.21 7.53 -0.36
N PRO A 47 -22.67 7.37 -1.58
CA PRO A 47 -22.95 6.30 -2.54
C PRO A 47 -22.32 4.95 -2.16
N ASP A 48 -21.26 4.97 -1.35
CA ASP A 48 -20.55 3.81 -0.85
C ASP A 48 -19.79 4.17 0.45
N PHE A 49 -19.35 3.15 1.18
CA PHE A 49 -18.65 3.32 2.46
C PHE A 49 -17.37 4.16 2.34
N GLN A 50 -16.57 3.97 1.29
CA GLN A 50 -15.28 4.64 1.12
C GLN A 50 -15.49 6.13 0.88
N THR A 51 -16.45 6.50 0.04
CA THR A 51 -16.83 7.88 -0.24
C THR A 51 -17.38 8.55 1.03
N ALA A 52 -18.30 7.89 1.74
CA ALA A 52 -18.87 8.42 2.97
C ALA A 52 -17.83 8.58 4.09
N GLN A 53 -16.96 7.58 4.26
CA GLN A 53 -15.87 7.58 5.23
C GLN A 53 -14.89 8.72 4.96
N LYS A 54 -14.45 8.87 3.70
CA LYS A 54 -13.54 9.94 3.28
C LYS A 54 -14.16 11.32 3.51
N ARG A 55 -15.43 11.50 3.15
CA ARG A 55 -16.17 12.75 3.38
C ARG A 55 -16.23 13.10 4.87
N TRP A 56 -16.59 12.13 5.71
CA TRP A 56 -16.75 12.37 7.14
C TRP A 56 -15.42 12.67 7.84
N TRP A 57 -14.37 11.91 7.55
CA TRP A 57 -13.03 12.22 8.06
C TRP A 57 -12.50 13.55 7.54
N GLY A 58 -12.89 13.97 6.34
CA GLY A 58 -12.63 15.32 5.83
C GLY A 58 -13.26 16.44 6.67
N LEU A 59 -14.41 16.20 7.32
CA LEU A 59 -14.99 17.14 8.28
C LEU A 59 -14.13 17.23 9.54
N VAL A 60 -13.68 16.08 10.05
CA VAL A 60 -12.80 16.02 11.23
C VAL A 60 -11.47 16.71 10.95
N GLU A 61 -10.89 16.47 9.76
CA GLU A 61 -9.65 17.11 9.32
C GLU A 61 -9.79 18.63 9.21
N LYS A 62 -10.89 19.14 8.65
CA LYS A 62 -11.15 20.59 8.58
C LYS A 62 -11.22 21.24 9.97
N SER A 63 -11.82 20.56 10.95
CA SER A 63 -11.93 21.07 12.33
C SER A 63 -10.63 20.94 13.13
N TRP A 64 -9.89 19.85 12.95
CA TRP A 64 -8.81 19.47 13.87
C TRP A 64 -7.41 19.46 13.28
N GLY A 65 -7.31 19.45 11.96
CA GLY A 65 -6.08 19.26 11.19
C GLY A 65 -5.63 17.80 11.11
N VAL A 66 -4.59 17.56 10.29
CA VAL A 66 -3.92 16.26 10.18
C VAL A 66 -2.95 16.08 11.36
N LEU A 67 -3.21 15.07 12.19
CA LEU A 67 -2.41 14.82 13.41
C LEU A 67 -1.24 13.84 13.20
N GLN A 68 -1.33 12.99 12.17
CA GLN A 68 -0.30 11.99 11.87
C GLN A 68 0.33 12.29 10.53
N SER A 69 1.64 12.16 10.45
CA SER A 69 2.39 12.44 9.23
C SER A 69 3.48 11.38 9.06
N TYR A 70 3.64 10.91 7.84
CA TYR A 70 4.58 9.87 7.44
C TYR A 70 5.21 10.24 6.10
N PRO A 71 6.44 9.80 5.80
CA PRO A 71 7.33 9.02 6.67
C PRO A 71 7.92 9.82 7.84
N LYS A 72 8.23 9.14 8.94
CA LYS A 72 9.06 9.66 10.05
C LYS A 72 10.48 9.10 10.05
N GLN A 73 10.70 8.01 9.32
CA GLN A 73 11.97 7.31 9.18
C GLN A 73 12.00 6.58 7.84
N LEU A 74 13.19 6.19 7.40
CA LEU A 74 13.42 5.34 6.23
C LEU A 74 13.98 3.97 6.68
N PRO A 75 13.73 2.87 5.93
CA PRO A 75 12.95 2.82 4.70
C PRO A 75 11.45 3.07 4.96
N PHE A 76 10.78 3.63 3.97
CA PHE A 76 9.34 3.86 3.94
C PHE A 76 8.74 3.11 2.76
N TYR A 77 7.73 2.29 3.03
CA TYR A 77 7.04 1.49 2.02
C TYR A 77 5.53 1.64 2.17
N SER A 78 4.85 1.77 1.03
CA SER A 78 3.40 1.67 0.95
C SER A 78 2.98 0.97 -0.34
N ASN A 79 2.11 -0.02 -0.22
CA ASN A 79 1.31 -0.57 -1.33
C ASN A 79 -0.17 -0.12 -1.26
N PHE A 80 -0.49 0.84 -0.38
CA PHE A 80 -1.83 1.44 -0.27
C PHE A 80 -2.95 0.45 0.11
N ASP A 81 -2.60 -0.74 0.59
CA ASP A 81 -3.55 -1.76 1.01
C ASP A 81 -4.31 -1.30 2.25
N GLN A 82 -5.64 -1.36 2.21
CA GLN A 82 -6.52 -0.98 3.31
C GLN A 82 -6.90 -2.14 4.24
N GLY A 83 -6.32 -3.33 4.01
CA GLY A 83 -6.67 -4.55 4.73
C GLY A 83 -7.96 -5.20 4.22
N HIS A 84 -8.38 -4.88 2.99
CA HIS A 84 -9.50 -5.51 2.30
C HIS A 84 -9.38 -5.33 0.78
N GLY A 85 -10.12 -6.13 0.02
CA GLY A 85 -10.21 -5.99 -1.43
C GLY A 85 -11.03 -7.12 -2.06
N CYS A 86 -11.22 -7.05 -3.38
CA CYS A 86 -11.92 -8.09 -4.16
C CYS A 86 -11.01 -9.25 -4.59
N HIS A 87 -9.70 -9.02 -4.52
CA HIS A 87 -8.64 -9.95 -4.92
C HIS A 87 -7.34 -9.58 -4.20
N ILE A 88 -6.34 -10.46 -4.23
CA ILE A 88 -4.99 -10.22 -3.72
C ILE A 88 -3.99 -10.43 -4.84
N SER A 89 -3.04 -9.51 -4.97
CA SER A 89 -1.86 -9.68 -5.82
C SER A 89 -0.56 -9.70 -5.02
N VAL A 90 0.44 -10.38 -5.56
CA VAL A 90 1.83 -10.32 -5.13
C VAL A 90 2.68 -10.06 -6.36
N GLU A 91 3.43 -8.96 -6.35
CA GLU A 91 4.33 -8.54 -7.44
C GLU A 91 3.65 -8.50 -8.83
N GLY A 92 2.42 -8.01 -8.86
CA GLY A 92 1.59 -7.86 -10.07
C GLY A 92 0.81 -9.12 -10.45
N SER A 93 1.12 -10.27 -9.85
CA SER A 93 0.42 -11.53 -10.10
C SER A 93 -0.77 -11.68 -9.17
N GLN A 94 -1.98 -11.87 -9.72
CA GLN A 94 -3.16 -12.17 -8.92
C GLN A 94 -3.02 -13.56 -8.30
N VAL A 95 -2.99 -13.65 -6.96
CA VAL A 95 -2.83 -14.91 -6.21
C VAL A 95 -4.14 -15.37 -5.55
N TYR A 96 -5.11 -14.47 -5.41
CA TYR A 96 -6.42 -14.76 -4.83
C TYR A 96 -7.50 -13.91 -5.50
N ASN A 97 -8.65 -14.51 -5.83
CA ASN A 97 -9.73 -13.86 -6.60
C ASN A 97 -11.09 -13.92 -5.88
N ASN A 98 -11.10 -13.74 -4.56
CA ASN A 98 -12.33 -13.57 -3.79
C ASN A 98 -12.21 -12.36 -2.86
N PRO A 99 -13.36 -11.75 -2.46
CA PRO A 99 -13.39 -10.73 -1.44
C PRO A 99 -12.72 -11.20 -0.15
N TRP A 100 -11.94 -10.33 0.45
CA TRP A 100 -11.19 -10.63 1.66
C TRP A 100 -11.07 -9.40 2.55
N ASN A 101 -10.90 -9.64 3.85
CA ASN A 101 -10.52 -8.62 4.80
C ASN A 101 -9.53 -9.20 5.82
N ASN A 102 -8.45 -8.48 6.06
CA ASN A 102 -7.52 -8.70 7.14
C ASN A 102 -6.88 -7.34 7.46
N ILE A 103 -7.35 -6.67 8.51
CA ILE A 103 -6.90 -5.31 8.84
C ILE A 103 -5.41 -5.25 9.15
N SER A 104 -4.77 -6.38 9.50
CA SER A 104 -3.32 -6.43 9.64
C SER A 104 -2.59 -6.19 8.32
N ALA A 105 -3.23 -6.29 7.15
CA ALA A 105 -2.62 -5.93 5.87
C ALA A 105 -2.46 -4.42 5.71
N GLN A 106 -3.25 -3.62 6.44
CA GLN A 106 -3.31 -2.19 6.24
C GLN A 106 -1.92 -1.57 6.33
N GLY A 107 -1.50 -0.94 5.22
CA GLY A 107 -0.25 -0.19 5.13
C GLY A 107 -0.47 1.30 5.39
N PHE A 108 0.58 2.09 5.21
CA PHE A 108 0.47 3.55 5.23
C PHE A 108 -0.50 4.03 4.14
N GLN A 109 -1.50 4.82 4.51
CA GLN A 109 -2.51 5.33 3.59
C GLN A 109 -2.14 6.73 3.08
N PRO A 110 -2.43 7.03 1.79
CA PRO A 110 -2.12 8.34 1.23
C PRO A 110 -3.16 9.41 1.61
N PHE A 111 -2.74 10.67 1.63
CA PHE A 111 -3.58 11.86 1.85
C PHE A 111 -4.34 12.25 0.58
N LEU A 112 -5.30 11.43 0.18
CA LEU A 112 -6.13 11.73 -1.00
C LEU A 112 -7.32 12.60 -0.58
N ILE A 113 -7.45 13.79 -1.16
CA ILE A 113 -8.59 14.67 -0.91
C ILE A 113 -9.80 14.18 -1.71
N ALA A 114 -11.00 14.24 -1.14
CA ALA A 114 -12.23 13.94 -1.87
C ALA A 114 -12.61 15.15 -2.72
N MET A 115 -12.71 14.96 -4.03
CA MET A 115 -13.32 15.94 -4.92
C MET A 115 -14.80 15.57 -5.10
N GLU A 116 -15.68 16.57 -5.13
CA GLU A 116 -17.12 16.37 -5.28
C GLU A 116 -17.54 16.19 -6.76
N ASP A 117 -16.70 16.62 -7.71
CA ASP A 117 -17.01 16.59 -9.15
C ASP A 117 -16.28 15.44 -9.88
N GLU A 118 -17.04 14.48 -10.40
CA GLU A 118 -16.57 13.35 -11.22
C GLU A 118 -15.98 13.75 -12.58
N ASN A 119 -16.26 14.96 -13.05
CA ASN A 119 -15.71 15.45 -14.33
C ASN A 119 -14.27 15.96 -14.23
N THR A 120 -13.75 16.09 -13.00
CA THR A 120 -12.39 16.57 -12.74
C THR A 120 -11.42 15.42 -12.50
N MET A 121 -10.13 15.70 -12.53
CA MET A 121 -9.09 14.75 -12.13
C MET A 121 -9.28 14.31 -10.67
N GLN A 122 -9.38 13.00 -10.45
CA GLN A 122 -9.58 12.43 -9.12
C GLN A 122 -8.49 11.42 -8.78
N ALA A 123 -8.09 11.43 -7.51
CA ALA A 123 -7.23 10.42 -6.92
C ALA A 123 -8.00 9.64 -5.84
N SER A 124 -8.02 8.31 -5.96
CA SER A 124 -8.69 7.41 -5.00
C SER A 124 -7.96 6.08 -4.87
N ILE A 125 -8.28 5.30 -3.84
CA ILE A 125 -7.86 3.91 -3.77
C ILE A 125 -8.84 3.09 -4.61
N ASN A 126 -8.30 2.34 -5.59
CA ASN A 126 -9.06 1.43 -6.41
C ASN A 126 -8.89 -0.02 -5.92
N PHE A 127 -10.02 -0.70 -5.73
CA PHE A 127 -10.10 -2.12 -5.35
C PHE A 127 -10.60 -3.01 -6.51
N LYS A 128 -11.07 -2.40 -7.60
CA LYS A 128 -11.68 -3.11 -8.73
C LYS A 128 -10.64 -3.71 -9.67
N ASP A 129 -9.52 -3.04 -9.84
CA ASP A 129 -8.45 -3.51 -10.72
C ASP A 129 -7.47 -4.37 -9.94
N ILE A 130 -6.80 -5.29 -10.63
CA ILE A 130 -5.71 -6.11 -10.09
C ILE A 130 -4.56 -5.18 -9.64
N PRO A 131 -4.29 -5.05 -8.32
CA PRO A 131 -3.23 -4.20 -7.81
C PRO A 131 -1.87 -4.86 -8.03
N TYR A 132 -0.79 -4.13 -7.77
CA TYR A 132 0.55 -4.70 -7.79
C TYR A 132 0.78 -5.61 -6.57
N ASN A 133 0.49 -5.12 -5.37
CA ASN A 133 0.64 -5.86 -4.11
C ASN A 133 -0.57 -5.61 -3.21
N GLY A 134 -1.12 -6.65 -2.59
CA GLY A 134 -2.25 -6.52 -1.67
C GLY A 134 -3.59 -6.40 -2.38
N GLY A 135 -4.52 -5.61 -1.83
CA GLY A 135 -5.91 -5.51 -2.29
C GLY A 135 -6.32 -4.22 -3.00
N GLY A 136 -5.42 -3.24 -3.11
CA GLY A 136 -5.74 -1.96 -3.75
C GLY A 136 -4.51 -1.21 -4.25
N SER A 137 -4.77 -0.16 -5.03
CA SER A 137 -3.74 0.74 -5.57
C SER A 137 -4.28 2.17 -5.64
N VAL A 138 -3.40 3.17 -5.62
CA VAL A 138 -3.81 4.55 -5.91
C VAL A 138 -4.12 4.65 -7.40
N MET A 139 -5.30 5.12 -7.77
CA MET A 139 -5.69 5.41 -9.14
C MET A 139 -5.88 6.91 -9.30
N ILE A 140 -5.34 7.47 -10.39
CA ILE A 140 -5.68 8.80 -10.85
C ILE A 140 -6.41 8.65 -12.18
N LYS A 141 -7.59 9.24 -12.27
CA LYS A 141 -8.38 9.26 -13.50
C LYS A 141 -9.15 10.57 -13.67
N GLY A 142 -9.45 10.94 -14.90
CA GLY A 142 -10.26 12.11 -15.23
C GLY A 142 -9.82 12.75 -16.53
N ASN A 143 -10.37 13.93 -16.83
CA ASN A 143 -9.97 14.69 -18.01
C ASN A 143 -8.85 15.67 -17.63
N LEU A 144 -7.78 15.68 -18.42
CA LEU A 144 -6.67 16.62 -18.27
C LEU A 144 -6.58 17.51 -19.50
N GLU A 145 -6.60 18.82 -19.28
CA GLU A 145 -6.49 19.82 -20.36
C GLU A 145 -5.10 19.80 -20.99
N GLN A 146 -5.01 20.19 -22.26
CA GLN A 146 -3.73 20.27 -22.97
C GLN A 146 -2.82 21.27 -22.27
N GLY A 147 -1.54 20.90 -22.07
CA GLY A 147 -0.60 21.80 -21.40
C GLY A 147 -0.81 21.91 -19.90
N SER A 148 -1.67 21.09 -19.28
CA SER A 148 -1.89 21.08 -17.83
C SER A 148 -1.31 19.83 -17.18
N SER A 149 -1.09 19.90 -15.87
CA SER A 149 -0.72 18.75 -15.05
C SER A 149 -1.57 18.71 -13.79
N PHE A 150 -1.76 17.51 -13.27
CA PHE A 150 -2.44 17.27 -12.00
C PHE A 150 -1.44 16.82 -10.95
N SER A 151 -1.66 17.20 -9.70
CA SER A 151 -0.87 16.71 -8.59
C SER A 151 -1.72 16.45 -7.36
N THR A 152 -1.39 15.41 -6.61
CA THR A 152 -1.98 15.14 -5.30
C THR A 152 -0.88 14.77 -4.31
N GLN A 153 -1.01 15.22 -3.06
CA GLN A 153 -0.12 14.78 -2.01
C GLN A 153 -0.44 13.33 -1.65
N LEU A 154 0.57 12.49 -1.59
CA LEU A 154 0.45 11.13 -1.05
C LEU A 154 0.80 11.13 0.43
N PHE A 155 1.94 11.71 0.79
CA PHE A 155 2.48 11.63 2.15
C PHE A 155 3.07 12.96 2.61
N SER A 156 3.03 13.21 3.92
CA SER A 156 3.62 14.39 4.57
C SER A 156 4.66 13.93 5.58
N GLY A 157 5.92 14.02 5.16
CA GLY A 157 7.07 13.48 5.89
C GLY A 157 7.64 14.43 6.94
N ASN A 158 8.50 13.87 7.80
CA ASN A 158 9.45 14.63 8.59
C ASN A 158 10.71 13.77 8.76
N VAL A 159 11.44 13.58 7.66
CA VAL A 159 12.65 12.72 7.62
C VAL A 159 13.88 13.56 7.30
N PRO A 160 14.78 13.79 8.28
CA PRO A 160 16.07 14.40 8.02
C PRO A 160 16.96 13.47 7.17
N LEU A 161 17.54 13.97 6.08
CA LEU A 161 18.26 13.14 5.10
C LEU A 161 19.73 12.87 5.45
N ARG A 162 20.39 13.76 6.22
CA ARG A 162 21.71 13.54 6.84
C ARG A 162 22.79 12.97 5.89
N ASP A 163 22.98 13.60 4.73
CA ASP A 163 23.99 13.23 3.73
C ASP A 163 23.78 11.84 3.08
N GLN A 164 22.58 11.26 3.19
CA GLN A 164 22.25 9.96 2.60
C GLN A 164 21.63 10.13 1.21
N SER A 165 22.08 9.28 0.26
CA SER A 165 21.41 9.12 -1.03
C SER A 165 20.06 8.44 -0.83
N LEU A 166 19.11 8.78 -1.71
CA LEU A 166 17.77 8.18 -1.71
C LEU A 166 17.63 7.18 -2.85
N PHE A 167 17.04 6.03 -2.53
CA PHE A 167 16.65 5.00 -3.48
C PHE A 167 15.13 4.94 -3.47
N ILE A 168 14.55 5.16 -4.65
CA ILE A 168 13.10 5.19 -4.84
C ILE A 168 12.73 4.04 -5.77
N SER A 169 11.72 3.26 -5.41
CA SER A 169 11.08 2.32 -6.32
C SER A 169 9.57 2.48 -6.31
N TYR A 170 8.93 2.29 -7.45
CA TYR A 170 7.48 2.38 -7.56
C TYR A 170 6.99 1.57 -8.77
N SER A 171 5.76 1.06 -8.68
CA SER A 171 5.13 0.33 -9.79
C SER A 171 3.95 1.11 -10.34
N VAL A 172 3.87 1.17 -11.67
CA VAL A 172 2.85 1.93 -12.38
C VAL A 172 2.14 1.07 -13.41
N LYS A 173 0.85 1.28 -13.56
CA LYS A 173 0.05 0.84 -14.69
C LYS A 173 -0.43 2.09 -15.43
N PHE A 174 -0.13 2.18 -16.72
CA PHE A 174 -0.53 3.31 -17.57
C PHE A 174 -1.65 2.91 -18.53
N GLU A 175 -2.52 3.85 -18.85
CA GLU A 175 -3.47 3.74 -19.95
C GLU A 175 -3.28 4.92 -20.92
N GLY A 176 -3.24 4.60 -22.23
CA GLY A 176 -3.06 5.58 -23.30
C GLY A 176 -1.75 6.38 -23.16
N GLU A 177 -1.85 7.69 -23.42
CA GLU A 177 -0.72 8.64 -23.42
C GLU A 177 -0.43 9.24 -22.03
N SER A 178 -0.87 8.56 -20.96
CA SER A 178 -0.69 9.02 -19.59
C SER A 178 0.77 8.92 -19.15
N ALA A 179 1.26 9.95 -18.47
CA ALA A 179 2.56 9.98 -17.79
C ALA A 179 2.38 10.17 -16.28
N LEU A 180 3.33 9.65 -15.50
CA LEU A 180 3.31 9.72 -14.04
C LEU A 180 4.71 10.00 -13.52
N GLY A 181 4.78 10.82 -12.47
CA GLY A 181 6.00 11.08 -11.73
C GLY A 181 5.75 11.11 -10.23
N ILE A 182 6.82 10.87 -9.47
CA ILE A 182 6.85 11.09 -8.03
C ILE A 182 7.61 12.39 -7.78
N CYS A 183 7.00 13.35 -7.09
CA CYS A 183 7.67 14.57 -6.69
C CYS A 183 7.96 14.54 -5.19
N LEU A 184 9.23 14.67 -4.81
CA LEU A 184 9.67 14.82 -3.43
C LEU A 184 9.83 16.30 -3.11
N GLU A 185 9.24 16.74 -2.01
CA GLU A 185 9.40 18.08 -1.46
C GLU A 185 10.41 18.01 -0.31
N LEU A 186 11.50 18.76 -0.47
CA LEU A 186 12.62 18.81 0.46
C LEU A 186 12.71 20.22 1.05
N SER A 187 12.64 20.33 2.38
CA SER A 187 12.80 21.59 3.08
C SER A 187 14.24 21.77 3.56
N LEU A 188 14.80 22.94 3.25
CA LEU A 188 16.10 23.40 3.74
C LEU A 188 15.97 23.99 5.16
N PRO A 189 17.07 24.09 5.93
CA PRO A 189 17.05 24.77 7.23
C PRO A 189 16.56 26.22 7.18
N THR A 190 16.73 26.88 6.04
CA THR A 190 16.25 28.25 5.76
C THR A 190 14.74 28.32 5.47
N LYS A 191 14.03 27.18 5.51
CA LYS A 191 12.63 26.98 5.08
C LYS A 191 12.39 27.15 3.58
N ALA A 192 13.44 27.34 2.78
CA ALA A 192 13.32 27.20 1.32
C ALA A 192 12.95 25.75 0.97
N VAL A 193 12.18 25.58 -0.11
CA VAL A 193 11.66 24.29 -0.56
C VAL A 193 12.28 23.96 -1.91
N VAL A 194 12.68 22.70 -2.08
CA VAL A 194 13.23 22.12 -3.30
C VAL A 194 12.30 20.99 -3.75
N HIS A 195 11.94 20.96 -5.03
CA HIS A 195 11.12 19.89 -5.61
C HIS A 195 11.98 19.00 -6.52
N ALA A 196 12.11 17.73 -6.17
CA ALA A 196 12.76 16.71 -6.98
C ALA A 196 11.72 15.84 -7.67
N LEU A 197 11.66 15.88 -9.01
CA LEU A 197 10.81 15.03 -9.83
C LEU A 197 11.53 13.74 -10.21
N ILE A 198 10.91 12.59 -9.96
CA ILE A 198 11.33 11.27 -10.42
C ILE A 198 10.31 10.81 -11.45
N THR A 199 10.76 10.57 -12.68
CA THR A 199 9.89 10.10 -13.77
C THR A 199 10.71 9.42 -14.87
N ASP A 200 10.08 8.58 -15.68
CA ASP A 200 10.71 7.94 -16.83
C ASP A 200 10.76 8.85 -18.06
N ASP A 201 9.83 9.81 -18.12
CA ASP A 201 9.70 10.79 -19.20
C ASP A 201 9.46 12.20 -18.62
N GLU A 202 10.49 13.05 -18.68
CA GLU A 202 10.42 14.41 -18.16
C GLU A 202 9.68 15.40 -19.06
N PHE A 203 9.52 15.08 -20.35
CA PHE A 203 8.99 16.01 -21.35
C PHE A 203 7.59 16.53 -20.99
N PRO A 204 6.61 15.68 -20.60
CA PRO A 204 5.26 16.14 -20.26
C PRO A 204 5.24 17.08 -19.05
N PHE A 205 6.16 16.90 -18.10
CA PHE A 205 6.22 17.68 -16.87
C PHE A 205 6.97 19.01 -17.03
N ARG A 206 7.82 19.14 -18.05
CA ARG A 206 8.46 20.40 -18.43
C ARG A 206 7.57 21.23 -19.36
N ALA A 207 6.83 20.58 -20.25
CA ALA A 207 5.99 21.24 -21.25
C ALA A 207 4.69 21.80 -20.66
N ASN A 208 4.14 21.12 -19.65
CA ASN A 208 2.85 21.49 -19.07
C ASN A 208 3.01 22.45 -17.89
N HIS A 209 2.03 23.32 -17.70
CA HIS A 209 1.91 24.14 -16.50
C HIS A 209 1.73 23.22 -15.28
N SER A 210 2.74 23.26 -14.40
CA SER A 210 2.80 22.49 -13.16
C SER A 210 2.58 23.37 -11.95
N LYS A 211 1.93 22.80 -10.93
CA LYS A 211 1.87 23.41 -9.59
C LYS A 211 3.27 23.58 -9.00
N PHE A 212 4.20 22.71 -9.37
CA PHE A 212 5.58 22.70 -8.89
C PHE A 212 6.53 23.24 -9.95
N VAL A 213 7.50 24.03 -9.51
CA VAL A 213 8.74 24.27 -10.25
C VAL A 213 9.72 23.18 -9.81
N TYR A 214 10.14 22.34 -10.75
CA TYR A 214 11.05 21.23 -10.46
C TYR A 214 12.50 21.70 -10.53
N ASP A 215 13.14 21.80 -9.36
CA ASP A 215 14.55 22.18 -9.24
C ASP A 215 15.48 21.05 -9.70
N ILE A 216 15.05 19.80 -9.48
CA ILE A 216 15.81 18.59 -9.78
C ILE A 216 14.89 17.63 -10.53
N ILE A 217 15.40 17.05 -11.62
CA ILE A 217 14.69 16.02 -12.38
C ILE A 217 15.60 14.80 -12.49
N ILE A 218 15.10 13.65 -12.02
CA ILE A 218 15.80 12.38 -11.98
C ILE A 218 15.05 11.41 -12.88
N LYS A 219 15.74 10.89 -13.89
CA LYS A 219 15.20 9.85 -14.75
C LYS A 219 15.13 8.53 -13.99
N SER A 220 13.94 7.93 -13.92
CA SER A 220 13.78 6.57 -13.40
C SER A 220 14.03 5.53 -14.49
N GLU A 221 14.66 4.43 -14.10
CA GLU A 221 14.94 3.28 -14.97
C GLU A 221 13.89 2.19 -14.75
N GLU A 222 13.44 1.58 -15.84
CA GLU A 222 12.56 0.41 -15.78
C GLU A 222 13.38 -0.84 -15.38
N ILE A 223 12.96 -1.53 -14.32
CA ILE A 223 13.67 -2.72 -13.79
C ILE A 223 13.17 -4.01 -14.46
N ASN A 224 11.92 -4.04 -14.91
CA ASN A 224 11.23 -5.28 -15.33
C ASN A 224 10.83 -5.31 -16.81
N ALA A 225 11.76 -5.05 -17.73
CA ALA A 225 11.50 -5.20 -19.16
C ALA A 225 11.15 -6.65 -19.60
N ASN A 226 11.32 -7.67 -18.73
CA ASN A 226 11.23 -9.10 -19.10
C ASN A 226 10.33 -10.00 -18.20
N ALA A 227 9.46 -9.47 -17.33
CA ALA A 227 8.53 -10.32 -16.56
C ALA A 227 7.22 -10.56 -17.35
N SER A 228 7.29 -11.41 -18.37
CA SER A 228 6.12 -11.97 -19.05
C SER A 228 5.52 -13.11 -18.22
N SER A 229 4.75 -12.79 -17.19
CA SER A 229 3.75 -13.72 -16.66
C SER A 229 2.42 -13.54 -17.40
N ALA A 230 1.72 -14.64 -17.64
CA ALA A 230 0.57 -14.80 -18.53
C ALA A 230 -0.74 -14.10 -18.06
N THR A 231 -0.64 -12.93 -17.43
CA THR A 231 -1.79 -12.09 -17.03
C THR A 231 -1.75 -10.78 -17.79
N ASP A 232 -2.85 -10.40 -18.44
CA ASP A 232 -3.00 -9.22 -19.32
C ASP A 232 -2.74 -7.85 -18.65
N VAL A 233 -2.42 -7.80 -17.36
CA VAL A 233 -2.18 -6.55 -16.60
C VAL A 233 -0.68 -6.29 -16.49
N LYS A 234 -0.16 -5.40 -17.34
CA LYS A 234 1.28 -5.05 -17.35
C LYS A 234 1.58 -3.91 -16.36
N TRP A 235 1.99 -4.27 -15.15
CA TRP A 235 2.65 -3.34 -14.24
C TRP A 235 4.10 -3.11 -14.69
N VAL A 236 4.53 -1.85 -14.70
CA VAL A 236 5.91 -1.45 -14.98
C VAL A 236 6.57 -1.03 -13.67
N LEU A 237 7.75 -1.57 -13.39
CA LEU A 237 8.53 -1.26 -12.19
C LEU A 237 9.62 -0.26 -12.53
N TYR A 238 9.64 0.86 -11.83
CA TYR A 238 10.67 1.88 -11.95
C TYR A 238 11.50 1.99 -10.68
N ALA A 239 12.78 2.33 -10.84
CA ALA A 239 13.61 2.80 -9.75
C ALA A 239 14.46 4.01 -10.15
N ALA A 240 14.83 4.79 -9.14
CA ALA A 240 15.73 5.92 -9.29
C ALA A 240 16.65 6.04 -8.07
N THR A 241 17.85 6.56 -8.32
CA THR A 241 18.79 6.95 -7.26
C THR A 241 18.95 8.46 -7.29
N ILE A 242 18.77 9.09 -6.13
CA ILE A 242 19.07 10.51 -5.93
C ILE A 242 20.30 10.57 -5.03
N ASN A 243 21.43 10.92 -5.62
CA ASN A 243 22.68 11.01 -4.86
C ASN A 243 22.63 12.19 -3.87
N SER A 244 23.26 12.02 -2.72
CA SER A 244 23.22 13.00 -1.62
C SER A 244 23.76 14.38 -1.99
N ASP A 245 24.68 14.45 -2.96
CA ASP A 245 25.27 15.66 -3.53
C ASP A 245 24.28 16.42 -4.45
N VAL A 246 23.47 15.69 -5.23
CA VAL A 246 22.47 16.28 -6.14
C VAL A 246 21.41 17.04 -5.37
N ILE A 247 20.96 16.49 -4.25
CA ILE A 247 19.99 17.17 -3.38
C ILE A 247 20.64 18.10 -2.36
N ASN A 248 21.97 18.08 -2.18
CA ASN A 248 22.64 18.72 -1.04
C ASN A 248 21.92 18.38 0.28
N SER A 249 21.83 17.07 0.54
CA SER A 249 21.03 16.49 1.63
C SER A 249 21.45 16.91 3.05
N ASN A 250 22.56 17.66 3.19
CA ASN A 250 23.00 18.18 4.47
C ASN A 250 21.99 19.20 5.01
N GLY A 251 21.33 18.85 6.12
CA GLY A 251 20.32 19.68 6.75
C GLY A 251 18.96 19.69 6.07
N GLN A 252 18.77 18.94 4.97
CA GLN A 252 17.47 18.81 4.33
C GLN A 252 16.55 17.81 5.04
N THR A 253 15.25 18.09 4.97
CA THR A 253 14.19 17.24 5.48
C THR A 253 13.20 16.91 4.37
N LEU A 254 12.89 15.63 4.15
CA LEU A 254 11.78 15.23 3.30
C LEU A 254 10.46 15.55 4.01
N THR A 255 9.71 16.50 3.45
CA THR A 255 8.47 17.04 4.03
C THR A 255 7.22 16.63 3.25
N GLY A 256 7.35 16.29 1.97
CA GLY A 256 6.21 15.90 1.14
C GLY A 256 6.58 14.88 0.07
N ILE A 257 5.63 13.99 -0.22
CA ILE A 257 5.68 13.10 -1.38
C ILE A 257 4.38 13.31 -2.15
N TYR A 258 4.50 13.66 -3.42
CA TYR A 258 3.39 13.95 -4.30
C TYR A 258 3.39 13.01 -5.51
N LEU A 259 2.20 12.69 -5.99
CA LEU A 259 2.00 12.07 -7.27
C LEU A 259 1.71 13.18 -8.29
N VAL A 260 2.43 13.20 -9.41
CA VAL A 260 2.22 14.16 -10.49
C VAL A 260 1.85 13.44 -11.78
N SER A 261 0.93 14.04 -12.53
CA SER A 261 0.25 13.44 -13.67
C SER A 261 0.22 14.41 -14.84
N ALA A 262 0.59 13.94 -16.02
CA ALA A 262 0.58 14.71 -17.26
C ALA A 262 0.20 13.81 -18.44
N LEU A 263 -0.22 14.40 -19.56
CA LEU A 263 -0.41 13.69 -20.83
C LEU A 263 0.77 13.99 -21.76
N LYS A 264 1.23 12.98 -22.51
CA LYS A 264 2.42 13.12 -23.36
C LYS A 264 2.23 14.07 -24.54
N ASN A 265 1.08 14.02 -25.22
CA ASN A 265 0.93 14.64 -26.54
C ASN A 265 -0.35 15.48 -26.74
N SER A 266 -1.44 15.25 -26.00
CA SER A 266 -2.74 15.92 -26.23
C SER A 266 -3.57 16.05 -24.95
N ALA A 267 -4.59 16.92 -24.95
CA ALA A 267 -5.68 16.83 -23.97
C ALA A 267 -6.40 15.49 -24.10
N GLY A 268 -7.00 15.01 -23.01
CA GLY A 268 -7.82 13.80 -23.06
C GLY A 268 -8.07 13.15 -21.72
N VAL A 269 -8.52 11.91 -21.79
CA VAL A 269 -8.74 11.06 -20.63
C VAL A 269 -7.39 10.59 -20.11
N TYR A 270 -7.10 10.93 -18.86
CA TYR A 270 -5.97 10.42 -18.10
C TYR A 270 -6.41 9.23 -17.26
N SER A 271 -5.58 8.19 -17.19
CA SER A 271 -5.79 7.05 -16.31
C SER A 271 -4.47 6.36 -15.99
N THR A 272 -4.09 6.35 -14.72
CA THR A 272 -2.92 5.60 -14.21
C THR A 272 -3.21 5.00 -12.85
N SER A 273 -2.47 3.94 -12.52
CA SER A 273 -2.45 3.37 -11.18
C SER A 273 -1.03 3.27 -10.63
N LEU A 274 -0.83 3.69 -9.39
CA LEU A 274 0.39 3.52 -8.61
C LEU A 274 0.20 2.36 -7.62
N GLY A 275 0.97 1.28 -7.81
CA GLY A 275 0.81 0.02 -7.09
C GLY A 275 1.63 -0.08 -5.81
N HIS A 276 2.79 0.58 -5.76
CA HIS A 276 3.55 0.78 -4.54
C HIS A 276 4.49 1.99 -4.66
N LEU A 277 5.01 2.42 -3.52
CA LEU A 277 6.12 3.36 -3.39
C LEU A 277 7.04 2.90 -2.26
N THR A 278 8.33 2.88 -2.55
CA THR A 278 9.41 2.72 -1.57
C THR A 278 10.34 3.92 -1.62
N VAL A 279 10.72 4.45 -0.46
CA VAL A 279 11.80 5.42 -0.29
C VAL A 279 12.78 4.86 0.73
N SER A 280 14.05 4.75 0.35
CA SER A 280 15.10 4.05 1.10
C SER A 280 16.40 4.85 1.09
N THR A 281 17.28 4.60 2.05
CA THR A 281 18.67 5.11 2.07
C THR A 281 19.70 4.02 1.80
N THR A 282 19.23 2.80 1.52
CA THR A 282 20.04 1.62 1.22
C THR A 282 19.70 1.12 -0.17
N LYS A 283 20.72 0.95 -1.02
CA LYS A 283 20.55 0.44 -2.39
C LYS A 283 20.33 -1.06 -2.40
N GLU A 284 21.04 -1.78 -1.53
CA GLU A 284 20.86 -3.22 -1.41
C GLU A 284 19.45 -3.50 -0.92
N GLY A 285 18.69 -4.27 -1.71
CA GLY A 285 17.40 -4.81 -1.29
C GLY A 285 17.56 -5.80 -0.13
N ILE A 286 16.44 -6.24 0.43
CA ILE A 286 16.46 -7.18 1.55
C ILE A 286 17.07 -8.51 1.13
N GLN A 287 18.05 -8.97 1.93
CA GLN A 287 18.58 -10.32 1.81
C GLN A 287 17.67 -11.30 2.55
N PHE A 288 17.09 -12.24 1.80
CA PHE A 288 16.21 -13.26 2.35
C PHE A 288 16.99 -14.46 2.88
N PRO A 289 16.64 -14.99 4.08
CA PRO A 289 17.25 -16.21 4.62
C PRO A 289 16.96 -17.42 3.75
N SER A 290 17.83 -18.43 3.80
CA SER A 290 17.55 -19.71 3.15
C SER A 290 16.42 -20.44 3.89
N ALA A 291 15.71 -21.34 3.20
CA ALA A 291 14.69 -22.18 3.83
C ALA A 291 15.18 -22.96 5.07
N LYS A 292 16.47 -23.26 5.16
CA LYS A 292 17.08 -24.02 6.26
C LYS A 292 17.25 -23.22 7.55
N ASP A 293 17.25 -21.89 7.43
CA ASP A 293 17.42 -20.97 8.56
C ASP A 293 16.12 -20.80 9.36
N TRP A 294 15.02 -21.32 8.82
CA TRP A 294 13.71 -21.33 9.46
C TRP A 294 13.39 -22.69 10.08
N LYS A 295 12.92 -22.66 11.31
CA LYS A 295 12.26 -23.81 11.94
C LYS A 295 10.77 -23.67 11.72
N VAL A 296 10.14 -24.64 11.05
CA VAL A 296 8.70 -24.63 10.77
C VAL A 296 8.06 -25.86 11.38
N GLU A 297 6.97 -25.66 12.12
CA GLU A 297 6.25 -26.72 12.83
C GLU A 297 4.74 -26.62 12.61
N GLY A 298 4.08 -27.76 12.48
CA GLY A 298 2.62 -27.87 12.51
C GLY A 298 2.16 -28.37 13.88
N GLN A 299 1.13 -27.72 14.42
CA GLN A 299 0.53 -27.99 15.71
C GLN A 299 -0.99 -28.18 15.56
N TYR A 300 -1.59 -28.91 16.50
CA TYR A 300 -3.04 -29.10 16.59
C TYR A 300 -3.69 -29.62 15.30
N VAL A 301 -3.00 -30.54 14.60
CA VAL A 301 -3.53 -31.14 13.37
C VAL A 301 -4.77 -31.96 13.70
N SER A 302 -5.88 -31.62 13.06
CA SER A 302 -7.17 -32.29 13.22
C SER A 302 -7.76 -32.59 11.84
N TRP A 303 -8.26 -33.81 11.66
CA TRP A 303 -8.87 -34.28 10.42
C TRP A 303 -10.36 -34.54 10.59
N SER A 304 -11.14 -34.21 9.57
CA SER A 304 -12.57 -34.52 9.49
C SER A 304 -12.92 -35.09 8.10
N LEU A 305 -14.05 -35.81 8.03
CA LEU A 305 -14.58 -36.44 6.81
C LEU A 305 -15.96 -35.84 6.49
N PRO A 306 -16.02 -34.62 5.93
CA PRO A 306 -17.29 -33.93 5.71
C PRO A 306 -18.08 -34.56 4.55
N HIS A 307 -17.41 -35.11 3.54
CA HIS A 307 -18.03 -35.67 2.33
C HIS A 307 -17.29 -36.93 1.86
N VAL A 308 -17.98 -37.77 1.09
CA VAL A 308 -17.35 -38.93 0.43
C VAL A 308 -16.36 -38.44 -0.61
N GLY A 309 -15.11 -38.90 -0.54
CA GLY A 309 -14.05 -38.54 -1.50
C GLY A 309 -13.20 -37.32 -1.13
N THR A 310 -13.47 -36.66 0.01
CA THR A 310 -12.62 -35.59 0.54
C THR A 310 -12.39 -35.71 2.05
N LYS A 311 -11.23 -35.28 2.50
CA LYS A 311 -10.94 -35.01 3.91
C LYS A 311 -10.83 -33.51 4.11
N SER A 312 -11.02 -33.02 5.33
CA SER A 312 -10.66 -31.64 5.69
C SER A 312 -9.65 -31.65 6.83
N VAL A 313 -8.66 -30.76 6.74
CA VAL A 313 -7.62 -30.60 7.77
C VAL A 313 -7.64 -29.19 8.35
N SER A 314 -7.58 -29.14 9.68
CA SER A 314 -7.35 -27.91 10.44
C SER A 314 -6.03 -28.05 11.18
N LEU A 315 -5.20 -27.01 11.16
CA LEU A 315 -3.91 -26.99 11.83
C LEU A 315 -3.41 -25.57 12.06
N LYS A 316 -2.52 -25.41 13.04
CA LYS A 316 -1.73 -24.20 13.24
C LYS A 316 -0.31 -24.45 12.73
N ILE A 317 0.20 -23.58 11.87
CA ILE A 317 1.59 -23.60 11.43
C ILE A 317 2.31 -22.46 12.16
N ILE A 318 3.49 -22.75 12.70
CA ILE A 318 4.38 -21.77 13.32
C ILE A 318 5.75 -21.81 12.65
N TRP A 319 6.45 -20.68 12.62
CA TRP A 319 7.80 -20.62 12.09
C TRP A 319 8.68 -19.70 12.94
N LEU A 320 9.98 -19.97 12.98
CA LEU A 320 10.96 -19.14 13.70
C LEU A 320 12.23 -19.04 12.87
N LEU A 321 12.77 -17.83 12.74
CA LEU A 321 14.06 -17.59 12.09
C LEU A 321 15.19 -17.70 13.12
N ASP A 322 16.29 -18.34 12.78
CA ASP A 322 17.50 -18.29 13.61
C ASP A 322 18.12 -16.88 13.54
N GLU A 323 18.02 -16.12 14.63
CA GLU A 323 18.41 -14.70 14.69
C GLU A 323 19.92 -14.45 14.71
N LYS A 324 20.74 -15.50 14.67
CA LYS A 324 22.21 -15.34 14.71
C LYS A 324 22.78 -14.58 13.51
N GLU A 325 22.13 -14.69 12.36
CA GLU A 325 22.59 -14.08 11.10
C GLU A 325 21.62 -13.04 10.53
N TYR A 326 20.36 -12.99 11.01
CA TYR A 326 19.31 -12.15 10.44
C TYR A 326 18.57 -11.35 11.49
N ARG A 327 18.26 -10.09 11.17
CA ARG A 327 17.36 -9.27 11.97
C ARG A 327 15.91 -9.61 11.62
N THR A 328 15.22 -10.34 12.51
CA THR A 328 13.80 -10.69 12.36
C THR A 328 12.88 -9.49 12.13
N SER A 329 13.27 -8.31 12.63
CA SER A 329 12.55 -7.04 12.40
C SER A 329 12.40 -6.64 10.93
N LEU A 330 13.17 -7.24 10.02
CA LEU A 330 13.08 -6.96 8.58
C LEU A 330 11.88 -7.63 7.91
N PHE A 331 11.39 -8.76 8.44
CA PHE A 331 10.29 -9.52 7.87
C PHE A 331 9.01 -9.30 8.69
N THR A 332 8.08 -8.53 8.13
CA THR A 332 6.89 -8.07 8.87
C THR A 332 5.58 -8.64 8.31
N LYS A 333 5.66 -9.42 7.24
CA LYS A 333 4.53 -10.06 6.55
C LYS A 333 4.99 -11.42 6.02
N TYR A 334 4.11 -12.41 6.12
CA TYR A 334 4.32 -13.77 5.63
C TYR A 334 3.11 -14.21 4.82
N ASN A 335 3.28 -14.38 3.51
CA ASN A 335 2.25 -14.97 2.66
C ASN A 335 2.26 -16.49 2.81
N ILE A 336 1.08 -17.10 2.87
CA ILE A 336 0.92 -18.54 3.08
C ILE A 336 0.28 -19.14 1.84
N TYR A 337 0.98 -20.11 1.26
CA TYR A 337 0.49 -20.90 0.14
C TYR A 337 0.36 -22.36 0.55
N VAL A 338 -0.48 -23.08 -0.16
CA VAL A 338 -0.61 -24.53 -0.06
C VAL A 338 -0.47 -25.17 -1.43
N GLU A 339 0.38 -26.17 -1.50
CA GLU A 339 0.56 -27.07 -2.64
C GLU A 339 0.02 -28.44 -2.24
N LYS A 340 -1.00 -28.90 -2.96
CA LYS A 340 -1.52 -30.26 -2.85
C LYS A 340 -0.91 -31.05 -4.00
N LEU A 341 -0.19 -32.12 -3.69
CA LEU A 341 0.56 -32.86 -4.72
C LEU A 341 -0.39 -33.31 -5.85
N GLY A 342 -0.10 -32.88 -7.09
CA GLY A 342 -0.93 -33.16 -8.27
C GLY A 342 -2.02 -32.12 -8.61
N PHE A 343 -2.27 -31.13 -7.73
CA PHE A 343 -3.33 -30.12 -7.91
C PHE A 343 -2.82 -28.68 -8.00
N GLY A 344 -1.49 -28.49 -7.94
CA GLY A 344 -0.86 -27.19 -7.98
C GLY A 344 -0.89 -26.43 -6.66
N MET A 345 -0.44 -25.18 -6.72
CA MET A 345 -0.30 -24.28 -5.57
C MET A 345 -1.41 -23.23 -5.56
N SER A 346 -1.88 -22.88 -4.36
CA SER A 346 -2.91 -21.87 -4.13
C SER A 346 -2.57 -21.01 -2.93
N TYR A 347 -3.04 -19.77 -2.93
CA TYR A 347 -2.87 -18.83 -1.83
C TYR A 347 -3.91 -19.07 -0.73
N LEU A 348 -3.48 -19.05 0.54
CA LEU A 348 -4.37 -19.20 1.69
C LEU A 348 -4.62 -17.89 2.43
N GLY A 349 -3.65 -16.98 2.45
CA GLY A 349 -3.71 -15.75 3.25
C GLY A 349 -2.32 -15.24 3.59
N PHE A 350 -2.26 -14.31 4.54
CA PHE A 350 -0.99 -13.88 5.12
C PHE A 350 -1.12 -13.62 6.62
N ALA A 351 0.01 -13.54 7.31
CA ALA A 351 0.12 -13.14 8.70
C ALA A 351 1.21 -12.08 8.89
N ARG A 352 1.05 -11.21 9.91
CA ARG A 352 2.12 -10.34 10.44
C ARG A 352 2.79 -10.90 11.71
N VAL A 353 2.37 -12.08 12.10
CA VAL A 353 2.94 -12.86 13.21
C VAL A 353 3.48 -14.16 12.65
N GLN A 354 4.37 -14.81 13.39
CA GLN A 354 5.02 -16.05 12.94
C GLN A 354 4.15 -17.31 13.17
N ALA A 355 2.85 -17.17 12.91
CA ALA A 355 1.88 -18.25 13.00
C ALA A 355 0.73 -18.03 12.02
N PHE A 356 0.17 -19.12 11.50
CA PHE A 356 -1.02 -19.11 10.66
C PHE A 356 -1.91 -20.28 11.00
N TYR A 357 -3.21 -20.04 11.18
CA TYR A 357 -4.19 -21.09 11.37
C TYR A 357 -4.90 -21.38 10.07
N VAL A 358 -4.89 -22.65 9.66
CA VAL A 358 -5.62 -23.16 8.52
C VAL A 358 -6.85 -23.87 9.07
N SER A 359 -8.05 -23.42 8.67
CA SER A 359 -9.31 -24.05 9.04
C SER A 359 -9.86 -24.82 7.85
N ASP A 360 -10.23 -26.08 8.10
CA ASP A 360 -11.05 -26.92 7.22
C ASP A 360 -10.58 -26.92 5.76
N LEU A 361 -9.26 -26.99 5.56
CA LEU A 361 -8.69 -27.09 4.22
C LEU A 361 -9.15 -28.40 3.58
N VAL A 362 -9.91 -28.28 2.49
CA VAL A 362 -10.42 -29.44 1.75
C VAL A 362 -9.29 -30.13 0.99
N VAL A 363 -9.15 -31.43 1.17
CA VAL A 363 -8.10 -32.28 0.61
C VAL A 363 -8.76 -33.45 -0.14
N PRO A 364 -8.59 -33.57 -1.47
CA PRO A 364 -9.04 -34.73 -2.22
C PRO A 364 -8.40 -36.02 -1.70
N SER A 365 -9.15 -37.12 -1.69
CA SER A 365 -8.66 -38.40 -1.16
C SER A 365 -7.41 -38.96 -1.86
N GLU A 366 -7.15 -38.58 -3.12
CA GLU A 366 -5.91 -38.95 -3.84
C GLU A 366 -4.65 -38.19 -3.40
N VAL A 367 -4.79 -37.11 -2.62
CA VAL A 367 -3.64 -36.34 -2.14
C VAL A 367 -2.96 -37.08 -1.00
N SER A 368 -1.72 -37.49 -1.20
CA SER A 368 -0.88 -38.13 -0.17
C SER A 368 -0.07 -37.14 0.67
N MET A 369 0.12 -35.91 0.16
CA MET A 369 1.00 -34.92 0.75
C MET A 369 0.49 -33.50 0.51
N ILE A 370 0.53 -32.69 1.56
CA ILE A 370 0.23 -31.27 1.55
C ILE A 370 1.48 -30.51 1.97
N LYS A 371 1.89 -29.54 1.17
CA LYS A 371 3.04 -28.68 1.45
C LYS A 371 2.57 -27.25 1.63
N PHE A 372 2.81 -26.69 2.80
CA PHE A 372 2.58 -25.29 3.09
C PHE A 372 3.87 -24.51 2.87
N VAL A 373 3.79 -23.42 2.11
CA VAL A 373 4.93 -22.54 1.81
C VAL A 373 4.71 -21.23 2.55
N ILE A 374 5.69 -20.82 3.34
CA ILE A 374 5.67 -19.58 4.11
C ILE A 374 6.62 -18.61 3.41
N GLN A 375 6.08 -17.65 2.67
CA GLN A 375 6.86 -16.66 1.94
C GLN A 375 7.06 -15.41 2.81
N PRO A 376 8.26 -15.17 3.36
CA PRO A 376 8.57 -13.93 4.05
C PRO A 376 8.60 -12.77 3.05
N CYS A 377 8.07 -11.62 3.48
CA CYS A 377 8.16 -10.35 2.76
C CYS A 377 8.81 -9.29 3.65
N GLY A 378 9.70 -8.53 3.03
CA GLY A 378 10.48 -7.49 3.65
C GLY A 378 9.68 -6.21 3.94
N ASN A 379 10.27 -5.30 4.72
CA ASN A 379 9.68 -4.00 5.02
C ASN A 379 9.73 -3.01 3.83
N ASP A 380 10.42 -3.37 2.75
CA ASP A 380 10.46 -2.67 1.46
C ASP A 380 9.43 -3.19 0.45
N GLY A 381 8.63 -4.19 0.84
CA GLY A 381 7.61 -4.83 0.01
C GLY A 381 8.09 -5.97 -0.88
N SER A 382 9.40 -6.25 -0.94
CA SER A 382 9.93 -7.41 -1.65
C SER A 382 9.49 -8.71 -0.97
N CYS A 383 9.31 -9.77 -1.75
CA CYS A 383 9.01 -11.10 -1.21
C CYS A 383 10.02 -12.13 -1.71
N GLN A 384 10.28 -13.15 -0.90
CA GLN A 384 11.18 -14.23 -1.28
C GLN A 384 10.60 -15.05 -2.45
N GLU A 385 11.46 -15.52 -3.36
CA GLU A 385 11.06 -16.48 -4.39
C GLU A 385 10.46 -17.75 -3.73
N LEU A 386 9.30 -18.19 -4.22
CA LEU A 386 8.49 -19.26 -3.59
C LEU A 386 9.25 -20.60 -3.46
N ASN A 387 10.13 -20.91 -4.41
CA ASN A 387 10.95 -22.13 -4.38
C ASN A 387 12.08 -22.11 -3.33
N LYS A 388 12.44 -20.93 -2.80
CA LYS A 388 13.45 -20.73 -1.75
C LYS A 388 12.84 -20.57 -0.36
N CYS A 389 11.52 -20.49 -0.26
CA CYS A 389 10.80 -20.25 0.98
C CYS A 389 10.83 -21.46 1.92
N PRO A 390 10.76 -21.25 3.24
CA PRO A 390 10.56 -22.31 4.21
C PRO A 390 9.19 -22.98 4.06
N THR A 391 9.13 -24.27 4.40
CA THR A 391 7.94 -25.09 4.15
C THR A 391 7.62 -26.03 5.31
N TYR A 392 6.34 -26.34 5.48
CA TYR A 392 5.86 -27.41 6.34
C TYR A 392 5.17 -28.46 5.48
N VAL A 393 5.55 -29.73 5.64
CA VAL A 393 4.99 -30.84 4.89
C VAL A 393 4.16 -31.71 5.84
N LEU A 394 2.91 -31.96 5.44
CA LEU A 394 1.96 -32.82 6.14
C LEU A 394 1.62 -34.02 5.27
N ASN A 395 1.86 -35.23 5.78
CA ASN A 395 1.41 -36.48 5.16
C ASN A 395 -0.06 -36.74 5.53
N VAL A 396 -0.87 -37.19 4.57
CA VAL A 396 -2.35 -37.26 4.62
C VAL A 396 -2.90 -38.65 4.88
#